data_AF-A0A3L8A6M7-F1
#
_entry.id   AF-A0A3L8A6M7-F1
#
_cell.length_a   1.000
_cell.length_b   1.000
_cell.length_c   1.000
_cell.angle_alpha   90.00
_cell.angle_beta   90.00
_cell.angle_gamma   90.00
#
_symmetry.space_group_name_H-M   'P 1'
#
loop_
_entity.id
_entity.type
_entity.pdbx_description
1 polymer ?
#
loop_
_entity_poly.entity_id
_entity_poly.type
_entity_poly.pdbx_seq_one_letter_code
_entity_poly.pdbx_strand_id
1 'polypeptide(L)'
;MSKLDKKQLADFIRKECCNSKQLQDRFLALGAGTLFKPDSAKYASRVEDLIEDYSDRHGYIEYRATFDFNRAVTRILDEADEAMENVQWEVAVAVLMGIASISEDILNSGDDSAGELGAIVSACFEKWHILCDDELLPENLKSEIFDLALSRFKDKDLEGWDWWWDWIEMAITLADTPEKQDMVVKALDAIKSNDDDDNWSAKHNAEMAQKYKLEIMSRRGSEEDQIKFMYDNVSNPDFRKRLIQIVWDKADYDEVLRLAKEGVNHDADYAGLVTDWHRWEYRVYQQIGDRDNKLKLARHFFFNGGRWGEKEFYMDSMYSVLKSLVPQNEWPSYVTSLIAETQKKKAFPRLLYIYTQEKMWSEYMDYIRKDPSIYEIDEAPNEVKKLFREEIIKLYAADVRNYFQRASSRDSYRNGVAYIRKLIRYGGSKEAEQIVIEQKSRTPRRPALIDELSKL
;
A
#
# COMPACT_ATOMS: atom_id res chain seq x y z
N MET A 1 -33.71 -30.80 -20.83
CA MET A 1 -33.10 -30.93 -22.17
C MET A 1 -33.18 -32.34 -22.76
N SER A 2 -33.06 -33.42 -21.98
CA SER A 2 -33.05 -34.82 -22.47
C SER A 2 -34.32 -35.34 -23.19
N LYS A 3 -35.37 -34.52 -23.33
CA LYS A 3 -36.61 -34.84 -24.08
C LYS A 3 -36.69 -34.16 -25.45
N LEU A 4 -35.77 -33.24 -25.75
CA LEU A 4 -35.72 -32.53 -27.02
C LEU A 4 -34.74 -33.24 -27.95
N ASP A 5 -35.12 -33.41 -29.22
CA ASP A 5 -34.22 -33.96 -30.23
C ASP A 5 -33.20 -32.91 -30.72
N LYS A 6 -32.17 -33.36 -31.45
CA LYS A 6 -31.10 -32.48 -31.95
C LYS A 6 -31.63 -31.34 -32.81
N LYS A 7 -32.70 -31.57 -33.59
CA LYS A 7 -33.27 -30.55 -34.48
C LYS A 7 -34.01 -29.49 -33.67
N GLN A 8 -34.81 -29.92 -32.68
CA GLN A 8 -35.50 -29.00 -31.76
C GLN A 8 -34.52 -28.15 -30.96
N LEU A 9 -33.42 -28.74 -30.49
CA LEU A 9 -32.35 -28.00 -29.83
C LEU A 9 -31.66 -27.01 -30.78
N ALA A 10 -31.29 -27.43 -31.98
CA ALA A 10 -30.65 -26.55 -32.97
C ALA A 10 -31.56 -25.40 -33.42
N ASP A 11 -32.85 -25.66 -33.63
CA ASP A 11 -33.83 -24.64 -34.02
C ASP A 11 -34.07 -23.64 -32.88
N PHE A 12 -34.13 -24.11 -31.62
CA PHE A 12 -34.19 -23.24 -30.45
C PHE A 12 -32.94 -22.38 -30.32
N ILE A 13 -31.74 -22.98 -30.39
CA ILE A 13 -30.47 -22.24 -30.29
C ILE A 13 -30.38 -21.18 -31.38
N ARG A 14 -30.69 -21.51 -32.65
CA ARG A 14 -30.70 -20.51 -33.74
C ARG A 14 -31.65 -19.37 -33.45
N LYS A 15 -32.86 -19.67 -32.95
CA LYS A 15 -33.84 -18.64 -32.61
C LYS A 15 -33.34 -17.72 -31.49
N GLU A 16 -32.75 -18.28 -30.44
CA GLU A 16 -32.19 -17.48 -29.34
C GLU A 16 -30.98 -16.65 -29.80
N CYS A 17 -30.08 -17.22 -30.62
CA CYS A 17 -28.95 -16.49 -31.20
C CYS A 17 -29.42 -15.35 -32.12
N CYS A 18 -30.50 -15.55 -32.90
CA CYS A 18 -31.04 -14.47 -33.74
C CYS A 18 -31.63 -13.31 -32.91
N ASN A 19 -32.01 -13.54 -31.66
CA ASN A 19 -32.63 -12.54 -30.79
C ASN A 19 -31.64 -11.89 -29.80
N SER A 20 -30.44 -12.44 -29.66
CA SER A 20 -29.42 -11.93 -28.74
C SER A 20 -28.04 -12.09 -29.35
N LYS A 21 -27.41 -10.95 -29.68
CA LYS A 21 -26.03 -10.88 -30.18
C LYS A 21 -25.06 -11.53 -29.19
N GLN A 22 -25.22 -11.26 -27.89
CA GLN A 22 -24.42 -11.86 -26.83
C GLN A 22 -24.49 -13.41 -26.81
N LEU A 23 -25.69 -13.99 -26.96
CA LEU A 23 -25.85 -15.45 -27.05
C LEU A 23 -25.27 -16.01 -28.36
N GLN A 24 -25.43 -15.29 -29.47
CA GLN A 24 -24.85 -15.65 -30.75
C GLN A 24 -23.32 -15.71 -30.66
N ASP A 25 -22.69 -14.68 -30.12
CA ASP A 25 -21.23 -14.59 -30.03
C ASP A 25 -20.66 -15.66 -29.11
N ARG A 26 -21.29 -15.91 -27.96
CA ARG A 26 -20.91 -17.02 -27.07
C ARG A 26 -21.06 -18.38 -27.74
N PHE A 27 -22.12 -18.60 -28.52
CA PHE A 27 -22.31 -19.86 -29.24
C PHE A 27 -21.28 -20.03 -30.37
N LEU A 28 -20.93 -18.94 -31.06
CA LEU A 28 -19.89 -18.94 -32.08
C LEU A 28 -18.50 -19.21 -31.46
N ALA A 29 -18.19 -18.69 -30.28
CA ALA A 29 -16.91 -18.95 -29.60
C ALA A 29 -16.57 -20.45 -29.50
N LEU A 30 -17.58 -21.33 -29.34
CA LEU A 30 -17.40 -22.80 -29.34
C LEU A 30 -16.80 -23.37 -30.63
N GLY A 31 -16.94 -22.66 -31.75
CA GLY A 31 -16.38 -23.04 -33.05
C GLY A 31 -15.05 -22.35 -33.38
N ALA A 32 -14.56 -21.43 -32.55
CA ALA A 32 -13.29 -20.75 -32.78
C ALA A 32 -12.11 -21.75 -32.70
N GLY A 33 -11.11 -21.58 -33.57
CA GLY A 33 -9.94 -22.47 -33.65
C GLY A 33 -10.19 -23.84 -34.29
N THR A 34 -11.46 -24.25 -34.46
CA THR A 34 -11.82 -25.53 -35.08
C THR A 34 -12.60 -25.36 -36.39
N LEU A 35 -13.60 -24.48 -36.40
CA LEU A 35 -14.46 -24.21 -37.56
C LEU A 35 -14.07 -22.92 -38.30
N PHE A 36 -13.45 -21.98 -37.60
CA PHE A 36 -12.96 -20.71 -38.18
C PHE A 36 -11.80 -20.13 -37.37
N LYS A 37 -10.98 -19.31 -38.03
CA LYS A 37 -9.87 -18.61 -37.38
C LYS A 37 -10.42 -17.65 -36.30
N PRO A 38 -9.88 -17.68 -35.07
CA PRO A 38 -10.28 -16.74 -34.03
C PRO A 38 -9.87 -15.31 -34.41
N ASP A 39 -10.64 -14.34 -33.95
CA ASP A 39 -10.50 -12.92 -34.29
C ASP A 39 -10.61 -12.08 -33.02
N SER A 40 -9.51 -11.42 -32.64
CA SER A 40 -9.44 -10.62 -31.42
C SER A 40 -10.41 -9.44 -31.41
N ALA A 41 -10.70 -8.85 -32.59
CA ALA A 41 -11.65 -7.75 -32.70
C ALA A 41 -13.08 -8.16 -32.29
N LYS A 42 -13.44 -9.44 -32.45
CA LYS A 42 -14.74 -9.94 -31.98
C LYS A 42 -14.80 -10.03 -30.46
N TYR A 43 -13.71 -10.41 -29.80
CA TYR A 43 -13.65 -10.44 -28.34
C TYR A 43 -13.65 -9.03 -27.75
N ALA A 44 -12.92 -8.10 -28.37
CA ALA A 44 -12.99 -6.68 -28.03
C ALA A 44 -14.43 -6.14 -28.14
N SER A 45 -15.10 -6.35 -29.29
CA SER A 45 -16.47 -5.90 -29.51
C SER A 45 -17.47 -6.49 -28.52
N ARG A 46 -17.28 -7.73 -28.05
CA ARG A 46 -18.13 -8.32 -27.01
C ARG A 46 -18.02 -7.58 -25.67
N VAL A 47 -16.83 -7.06 -25.35
CA VAL A 47 -16.63 -6.28 -24.13
C VAL A 47 -17.10 -4.84 -24.31
N GLU A 48 -16.91 -4.24 -25.49
CA GLU A 48 -17.50 -2.93 -25.81
C GLU A 48 -19.04 -2.97 -25.68
N ASP A 49 -19.69 -4.00 -26.22
CA ASP A 49 -21.14 -4.22 -26.05
C ASP A 49 -21.51 -4.33 -24.55
N LEU A 50 -20.68 -4.99 -23.73
CA LEU A 50 -20.89 -5.07 -22.29
C LEU A 50 -20.70 -3.71 -21.61
N ILE A 51 -19.74 -2.89 -22.04
CA ILE A 51 -19.58 -1.53 -21.51
C ILE A 51 -20.86 -0.74 -21.78
N GLU A 52 -21.41 -0.82 -22.99
CA GLU A 52 -22.68 -0.16 -23.35
C GLU A 52 -23.86 -0.68 -22.53
N ASP A 53 -23.99 -2.00 -22.36
CA ASP A 53 -25.10 -2.65 -21.64
C ASP A 53 -25.15 -2.28 -20.15
N TYR A 54 -23.98 -2.11 -19.52
CA TYR A 54 -23.85 -1.82 -18.09
C TYR A 54 -23.71 -0.33 -17.77
N SER A 55 -23.50 0.50 -18.80
CA SER A 55 -23.43 1.95 -18.66
C SER A 55 -24.80 2.58 -18.40
N ASP A 56 -24.80 3.68 -17.67
CA ASP A 56 -25.97 4.55 -17.56
C ASP A 56 -26.18 5.36 -18.85
N ARG A 57 -27.18 6.25 -18.84
CA ARG A 57 -27.49 7.14 -19.99
C ARG A 57 -26.36 8.10 -20.38
N HIS A 58 -25.31 8.20 -19.56
CA HIS A 58 -24.14 9.04 -19.78
C HIS A 58 -22.92 8.24 -20.23
N GLY A 59 -23.04 6.93 -20.43
CA GLY A 59 -21.92 6.07 -20.82
C GLY A 59 -20.98 5.76 -19.65
N TYR A 60 -21.50 5.77 -18.42
CA TYR A 60 -20.71 5.52 -17.21
C TYR A 60 -21.27 4.35 -16.41
N ILE A 61 -20.42 3.40 -16.04
CA ILE A 61 -20.79 2.25 -15.22
C ILE A 61 -20.75 2.65 -13.74
N GLU A 62 -21.92 2.75 -13.09
CA GLU A 62 -22.02 3.09 -11.68
C GLU A 62 -21.38 2.01 -10.77
N TYR A 63 -20.92 2.42 -9.58
CA TYR A 63 -20.23 1.57 -8.59
C TYR A 63 -20.83 0.18 -8.36
N ARG A 64 -22.16 0.02 -8.38
CA ARG A 64 -22.79 -1.30 -8.16
C ARG A 64 -22.83 -2.15 -9.42
N ALA A 65 -22.90 -1.53 -10.58
CA ALA A 65 -22.95 -2.21 -11.87
C ALA A 65 -21.57 -2.77 -12.27
N THR A 66 -20.47 -2.18 -11.77
CA THR A 66 -19.10 -2.65 -12.05
C THR A 66 -18.86 -4.09 -11.62
N PHE A 67 -19.46 -4.55 -10.51
CA PHE A 67 -19.36 -5.95 -10.07
C PHE A 67 -19.99 -6.95 -11.06
N ASP A 68 -21.15 -6.61 -11.61
CA ASP A 68 -21.83 -7.49 -12.57
C ASP A 68 -21.20 -7.37 -13.97
N PHE A 69 -20.69 -6.19 -14.33
CA PHE A 69 -19.87 -5.97 -15.53
C PHE A 69 -18.58 -6.80 -15.47
N ASN A 70 -17.81 -6.71 -14.38
CA ASN A 70 -16.62 -7.52 -14.16
C ASN A 70 -16.93 -9.00 -14.35
N ARG A 71 -17.94 -9.53 -13.65
CA ARG A 71 -18.37 -10.92 -13.81
C ARG A 71 -18.73 -11.28 -15.26
N ALA A 72 -19.33 -10.37 -16.02
CA ALA A 72 -19.67 -10.61 -17.42
C ALA A 72 -18.42 -10.70 -18.31
N VAL A 73 -17.43 -9.82 -18.10
CA VAL A 73 -16.15 -9.84 -18.82
C VAL A 73 -15.29 -11.04 -18.39
N THR A 74 -15.29 -11.41 -17.10
CA THR A 74 -14.59 -12.60 -16.60
C THR A 74 -15.03 -13.85 -17.35
N ARG A 75 -16.32 -14.00 -17.68
CA ARG A 75 -16.79 -15.15 -18.48
C ARG A 75 -16.21 -15.21 -19.89
N ILE A 76 -15.78 -14.08 -20.44
CA ILE A 76 -15.07 -14.02 -21.73
C ILE A 76 -13.62 -14.43 -21.49
N LEU A 77 -12.99 -13.96 -20.41
CA LEU A 77 -11.65 -14.39 -20.00
C LEU A 77 -11.57 -15.90 -19.69
N ASP A 78 -12.63 -16.49 -19.14
CA ASP A 78 -12.73 -17.95 -18.90
C ASP A 78 -12.62 -18.74 -20.22
N GLU A 79 -13.00 -18.15 -21.37
CA GLU A 79 -12.81 -18.79 -22.68
C GLU A 79 -11.32 -18.91 -23.06
N ALA A 80 -10.46 -18.01 -22.55
CA ALA A 80 -9.02 -18.17 -22.71
C ALA A 80 -8.48 -19.34 -21.88
N ASP A 81 -8.97 -19.53 -20.65
CA ASP A 81 -8.59 -20.68 -19.81
C ASP A 81 -9.02 -21.99 -20.46
N GLU A 82 -10.28 -22.09 -20.88
CA GLU A 82 -10.79 -23.26 -21.59
C GLU A 82 -9.99 -23.53 -22.88
N ALA A 83 -9.59 -22.48 -23.62
CA ALA A 83 -8.77 -22.62 -24.80
C ALA A 83 -7.36 -23.13 -24.48
N MET A 84 -6.71 -22.63 -23.43
CA MET A 84 -5.40 -23.11 -22.98
C MET A 84 -5.45 -24.57 -22.53
N GLU A 85 -6.46 -24.97 -21.74
CA GLU A 85 -6.66 -26.35 -21.31
C GLU A 85 -6.85 -27.32 -22.49
N ASN A 86 -7.51 -26.84 -23.55
CA ASN A 86 -7.76 -27.61 -24.78
C ASN A 86 -6.66 -27.46 -25.84
N VAL A 87 -5.53 -26.81 -25.53
CA VAL A 87 -4.39 -26.60 -26.45
C VAL A 87 -4.81 -25.81 -27.71
N GLN A 88 -5.83 -24.96 -27.57
CA GLN A 88 -6.34 -24.05 -28.61
C GLN A 88 -5.67 -22.68 -28.52
N TRP A 89 -4.34 -22.66 -28.67
CA TRP A 89 -3.51 -21.49 -28.40
C TRP A 89 -3.94 -20.23 -29.16
N GLU A 90 -4.28 -20.35 -30.44
CA GLU A 90 -4.74 -19.20 -31.25
C GLU A 90 -6.03 -18.58 -30.69
N VAL A 91 -6.91 -19.38 -30.06
CA VAL A 91 -8.14 -18.90 -29.43
C VAL A 91 -7.80 -18.14 -28.16
N ALA A 92 -6.94 -18.70 -27.30
CA ALA A 92 -6.47 -18.03 -26.10
C ALA A 92 -5.82 -16.68 -26.42
N VAL A 93 -4.88 -16.66 -27.38
CA VAL A 93 -4.24 -15.43 -27.87
C VAL A 93 -5.26 -14.42 -28.37
N ALA A 94 -6.27 -14.84 -29.15
CA ALA A 94 -7.27 -13.91 -29.66
C ALA A 94 -8.16 -13.31 -28.57
N VAL A 95 -8.56 -14.10 -27.56
CA VAL A 95 -9.35 -13.61 -26.42
C VAL A 95 -8.54 -12.56 -25.65
N LEU A 96 -7.32 -12.91 -25.25
CA LEU A 96 -6.46 -12.06 -24.44
C LEU A 96 -6.04 -10.79 -25.20
N MET A 97 -5.76 -10.89 -26.51
CA MET A 97 -5.46 -9.75 -27.35
C MET A 97 -6.67 -8.81 -27.50
N GLY A 98 -7.87 -9.37 -27.64
CA GLY A 98 -9.10 -8.58 -27.75
C GLY A 98 -9.33 -7.74 -26.50
N ILE A 99 -9.22 -8.34 -25.32
CA ILE A 99 -9.44 -7.66 -24.03
C ILE A 99 -8.29 -6.68 -23.72
N ALA A 100 -7.05 -7.05 -23.99
CA ALA A 100 -5.91 -6.14 -23.84
C ALA A 100 -6.08 -4.88 -24.72
N SER A 101 -6.59 -5.03 -25.95
CA SER A 101 -6.72 -3.91 -26.89
C SER A 101 -7.71 -2.82 -26.49
N ILE A 102 -8.62 -3.11 -25.57
CA ILE A 102 -9.66 -2.19 -25.06
C ILE A 102 -9.51 -1.97 -23.53
N SER A 103 -8.34 -2.27 -22.97
CA SER A 103 -8.10 -2.16 -21.52
C SER A 103 -8.22 -0.71 -21.02
N GLU A 104 -7.79 0.28 -21.80
CA GLU A 104 -8.02 1.69 -21.45
C GLU A 104 -9.50 2.04 -21.39
N ASP A 105 -10.30 1.53 -22.34
CA ASP A 105 -11.75 1.76 -22.35
C ASP A 105 -12.42 1.12 -21.13
N ILE A 106 -12.00 -0.11 -20.75
CA ILE A 106 -12.47 -0.77 -19.52
C ILE A 106 -12.16 0.10 -18.30
N LEU A 107 -10.91 0.55 -18.13
CA LEU A 107 -10.48 1.33 -16.96
C LEU A 107 -11.21 2.67 -16.85
N ASN A 108 -11.55 3.28 -17.98
CA ASN A 108 -12.22 4.59 -18.03
C ASN A 108 -13.75 4.49 -18.12
N SER A 109 -14.32 3.28 -18.14
CA SER A 109 -15.76 3.08 -18.33
C SER A 109 -16.63 3.39 -17.11
N GLY A 110 -16.06 3.48 -15.90
CA GLY A 110 -16.89 3.51 -14.69
C GLY A 110 -16.19 3.86 -13.38
N ASP A 111 -16.90 3.59 -12.27
CA ASP A 111 -16.42 3.83 -10.91
C ASP A 111 -15.59 2.65 -10.40
N ASP A 112 -14.28 2.78 -10.48
CA ASP A 112 -13.34 1.76 -10.03
C ASP A 112 -12.94 1.86 -8.54
N SER A 113 -13.74 2.54 -7.70
CA SER A 113 -13.41 2.67 -6.26
C SER A 113 -13.34 1.31 -5.54
N ALA A 114 -13.96 0.27 -6.10
CA ALA A 114 -13.86 -1.11 -5.62
C ALA A 114 -12.71 -1.93 -6.26
N GLY A 115 -12.07 -1.42 -7.32
CA GLY A 115 -11.04 -2.12 -8.08
C GLY A 115 -11.58 -3.19 -9.04
N GLU A 116 -12.87 -3.15 -9.40
CA GLU A 116 -13.51 -4.13 -10.27
C GLU A 116 -13.08 -4.00 -11.74
N LEU A 117 -12.86 -2.79 -12.24
CA LEU A 117 -12.39 -2.53 -13.61
C LEU A 117 -10.91 -2.85 -13.74
N GLY A 118 -10.09 -2.41 -12.78
CA GLY A 118 -8.70 -2.83 -12.66
C GLY A 118 -8.53 -4.33 -12.56
N ALA A 119 -9.40 -5.03 -11.81
CA ALA A 119 -9.36 -6.49 -11.70
C ALA A 119 -9.57 -7.22 -13.03
N ILE A 120 -10.37 -6.66 -13.97
CA ILE A 120 -10.55 -7.25 -15.31
C ILE A 120 -9.22 -7.21 -16.08
N VAL A 121 -8.55 -6.05 -16.07
CA VAL A 121 -7.27 -5.87 -16.78
C VAL A 121 -6.19 -6.72 -16.14
N SER A 122 -6.09 -6.73 -14.80
CA SER A 122 -5.19 -7.64 -14.08
C SER A 122 -5.42 -9.10 -14.42
N ALA A 123 -6.67 -9.58 -14.42
CA ALA A 123 -6.98 -10.95 -14.79
C ALA A 123 -6.60 -11.29 -16.24
N CYS A 124 -6.68 -10.32 -17.15
CA CYS A 124 -6.23 -10.48 -18.54
C CYS A 124 -4.70 -10.66 -18.61
N PHE A 125 -3.92 -9.83 -17.93
CA PHE A 125 -2.46 -9.92 -17.93
C PHE A 125 -1.92 -11.11 -17.13
N GLU A 126 -2.57 -11.50 -16.03
CA GLU A 126 -2.28 -12.75 -15.32
C GLU A 126 -2.38 -13.96 -16.27
N LYS A 127 -3.42 -14.00 -17.12
CA LYS A 127 -3.58 -15.06 -18.12
C LYS A 127 -2.55 -14.97 -19.25
N TRP A 128 -2.16 -13.76 -19.67
CA TRP A 128 -1.05 -13.59 -20.60
C TRP A 128 0.26 -14.16 -20.06
N HIS A 129 0.57 -13.92 -18.79
CA HIS A 129 1.76 -14.46 -18.14
C HIS A 129 1.72 -15.98 -18.05
N ILE A 130 0.58 -16.55 -17.64
CA ILE A 130 0.37 -18.01 -17.63
C ILE A 130 0.62 -18.61 -19.01
N LEU A 131 0.10 -17.98 -20.07
CA LEU A 131 0.28 -18.43 -21.45
C LEU A 131 1.76 -18.36 -21.89
N CYS A 132 2.46 -17.28 -21.53
CA CYS A 132 3.87 -17.09 -21.90
C CYS A 132 4.80 -18.11 -21.21
N ASP A 133 4.45 -18.52 -19.99
CA ASP A 133 5.18 -19.52 -19.21
C ASP A 133 4.88 -20.97 -19.64
N ASP A 134 3.87 -21.20 -20.50
CA ASP A 134 3.51 -22.55 -20.95
C ASP A 134 4.57 -23.14 -21.91
N GLU A 135 5.16 -24.27 -21.51
CA GLU A 135 6.15 -25.00 -22.32
C GLU A 135 5.55 -25.57 -23.61
N LEU A 136 4.25 -25.87 -23.64
CA LEU A 136 3.54 -26.43 -24.79
C LEU A 136 3.14 -25.38 -25.83
N LEU A 137 3.26 -24.09 -25.51
CA LEU A 137 2.98 -23.01 -26.44
C LEU A 137 3.94 -23.07 -27.66
N PRO A 138 3.44 -23.15 -28.91
CA PRO A 138 4.26 -23.24 -30.11
C PRO A 138 5.23 -22.07 -30.30
N GLU A 139 6.43 -22.35 -30.79
CA GLU A 139 7.50 -21.36 -30.94
C GLU A 139 7.13 -20.19 -31.88
N ASN A 140 6.31 -20.44 -32.90
CA ASN A 140 5.81 -19.38 -33.76
C ASN A 140 4.91 -18.40 -32.99
N LEU A 141 4.05 -18.91 -32.10
CA LEU A 141 3.20 -18.07 -31.26
C LEU A 141 4.01 -17.36 -30.18
N LYS A 142 5.01 -18.02 -29.57
CA LYS A 142 5.96 -17.36 -28.65
C LYS A 142 6.63 -16.15 -29.32
N SER A 143 7.07 -16.32 -30.57
CA SER A 143 7.69 -15.23 -31.33
C SER A 143 6.69 -14.11 -31.67
N GLU A 144 5.46 -14.45 -32.07
CA GLU A 144 4.39 -13.46 -32.34
C GLU A 144 4.01 -12.67 -31.08
N ILE A 145 3.89 -13.34 -29.92
CA ILE A 145 3.57 -12.69 -28.64
C ILE A 145 4.72 -11.81 -28.18
N PHE A 146 5.98 -12.26 -28.34
CA PHE A 146 7.16 -11.45 -28.04
C PHE A 146 7.16 -10.14 -28.86
N ASP A 147 6.93 -10.23 -30.17
CA ASP A 147 6.91 -9.05 -31.04
C ASP A 147 5.76 -8.11 -30.69
N LEU A 148 4.57 -8.67 -30.39
CA LEU A 148 3.41 -7.91 -29.92
C LEU A 148 3.74 -7.15 -28.64
N ALA A 149 4.20 -7.85 -27.60
CA ALA A 149 4.45 -7.30 -26.28
C ALA A 149 5.54 -6.21 -26.34
N LEU A 150 6.61 -6.46 -27.08
CA LEU A 150 7.66 -5.46 -27.26
C LEU A 150 7.19 -4.24 -28.06
N SER A 151 6.30 -4.41 -29.04
CA SER A 151 5.68 -3.28 -29.75
C SER A 151 4.81 -2.46 -28.81
N ARG A 152 3.88 -3.09 -28.08
CA ARG A 152 2.96 -2.41 -27.15
C ARG A 152 3.72 -1.64 -26.08
N PHE A 153 4.78 -2.21 -25.52
CA PHE A 153 5.65 -1.52 -24.58
C PHE A 153 6.28 -0.25 -25.18
N LYS A 154 6.84 -0.35 -26.40
CA LYS A 154 7.46 0.80 -27.10
C LYS A 154 6.44 1.86 -27.50
N ASP A 155 5.24 1.44 -27.85
CA ASP A 155 4.12 2.31 -28.21
C ASP A 155 3.47 2.96 -26.99
N LYS A 156 3.96 2.67 -25.77
CA LYS A 156 3.47 3.21 -24.49
C LYS A 156 2.01 2.84 -24.22
N ASP A 157 1.59 1.68 -24.69
CA ASP A 157 0.26 1.14 -24.42
C ASP A 157 0.08 0.93 -22.91
N LEU A 158 -0.97 1.54 -22.33
CA LEU A 158 -1.23 1.60 -20.89
C LEU A 158 -0.19 2.38 -20.08
N GLU A 159 0.62 3.26 -20.68
CA GLU A 159 1.60 4.08 -19.95
C GLU A 159 0.91 4.91 -18.84
N GLY A 160 1.46 4.83 -17.63
CA GLY A 160 0.87 5.42 -16.43
C GLY A 160 0.10 4.43 -15.56
N TRP A 161 -0.19 3.23 -16.09
CA TRP A 161 -0.69 2.09 -15.33
C TRP A 161 0.39 1.03 -15.12
N ASP A 162 0.20 0.17 -14.11
CA ASP A 162 1.12 -0.93 -13.82
C ASP A 162 1.23 -1.91 -15.01
N TRP A 163 0.14 -2.09 -15.76
CA TRP A 163 0.06 -3.01 -16.91
C TRP A 163 0.91 -2.63 -18.12
N TRP A 164 1.44 -1.40 -18.19
CA TRP A 164 2.47 -1.07 -19.18
C TRP A 164 3.71 -1.96 -19.01
N TRP A 165 4.05 -2.29 -17.76
CA TRP A 165 5.20 -3.15 -17.44
C TRP A 165 4.91 -4.64 -17.70
N ASP A 166 3.66 -5.09 -17.65
CA ASP A 166 3.31 -6.48 -18.01
C ASP A 166 3.73 -6.82 -19.44
N TRP A 167 3.67 -5.86 -20.37
CA TRP A 167 4.17 -6.06 -21.73
C TRP A 167 5.67 -6.37 -21.78
N ILE A 168 6.49 -5.67 -21.01
CA ILE A 168 7.93 -5.93 -21.02
C ILE A 168 8.27 -7.21 -20.25
N GLU A 169 7.51 -7.55 -19.21
CA GLU A 169 7.62 -8.81 -18.48
C GLU A 169 7.35 -10.01 -19.39
N MET A 170 6.26 -9.98 -20.16
CA MET A 170 5.98 -11.02 -21.17
C MET A 170 7.12 -11.14 -22.19
N ALA A 171 7.63 -10.00 -22.68
CA ALA A 171 8.76 -10.00 -23.62
C ALA A 171 10.04 -10.57 -22.98
N ILE A 172 10.30 -10.30 -21.70
CA ILE A 172 11.43 -10.88 -20.95
C ILE A 172 11.27 -12.39 -20.82
N THR A 173 10.09 -12.87 -20.43
CA THR A 173 9.76 -14.30 -20.36
C THR A 173 10.07 -15.02 -21.66
N LEU A 174 9.64 -14.45 -22.80
CA LEU A 174 9.79 -15.04 -24.13
C LEU A 174 11.14 -14.73 -24.82
N ALA A 175 12.04 -13.99 -24.17
CA ALA A 175 13.36 -13.64 -24.74
C ALA A 175 14.38 -14.78 -24.60
N ASP A 176 14.15 -15.87 -25.32
CA ASP A 176 14.94 -17.10 -25.30
C ASP A 176 16.24 -17.04 -26.13
N THR A 177 16.34 -16.12 -27.10
CA THR A 177 17.52 -15.96 -27.97
C THR A 177 18.34 -14.70 -27.67
N PRO A 178 19.65 -14.66 -28.05
CA PRO A 178 20.48 -13.47 -27.93
C PRO A 178 19.88 -12.21 -28.50
N GLU A 179 19.27 -12.35 -29.67
CA GLU A 179 18.67 -11.28 -30.43
C GLU A 179 17.43 -10.71 -29.71
N LYS A 180 16.54 -11.58 -29.21
CA LYS A 180 15.34 -11.14 -28.46
C LYS A 180 15.73 -10.41 -27.17
N GLN A 181 16.73 -10.90 -26.45
CA GLN A 181 17.19 -10.22 -25.22
C GLN A 181 17.80 -8.86 -25.51
N ASP A 182 18.62 -8.73 -26.55
CA ASP A 182 19.16 -7.43 -26.97
C ASP A 182 18.06 -6.44 -27.37
N MET A 183 16.96 -6.93 -27.97
CA MET A 183 15.81 -6.11 -28.31
C MET A 183 15.08 -5.58 -27.07
N VAL A 184 14.92 -6.40 -26.03
CA VAL A 184 14.35 -5.99 -24.74
C VAL A 184 15.25 -4.97 -24.05
N VAL A 185 16.57 -5.25 -23.94
CA VAL A 185 17.53 -4.33 -23.33
C VAL A 185 17.51 -2.96 -24.03
N LYS A 186 17.48 -2.94 -25.37
CA LYS A 186 17.37 -1.68 -26.14
C LYS A 186 16.07 -0.92 -25.86
N ALA A 187 14.95 -1.62 -25.66
CA ALA A 187 13.68 -0.97 -25.32
C ALA A 187 13.73 -0.35 -23.91
N LEU A 188 14.32 -1.06 -22.95
CA LEU A 188 14.53 -0.56 -21.59
C LEU A 188 15.52 0.62 -21.55
N ASP A 189 16.60 0.58 -22.34
CA ASP A 189 17.58 1.67 -22.46
C ASP A 189 17.01 2.96 -23.07
N ALA A 190 15.89 2.86 -23.78
CA ALA A 190 15.19 4.02 -24.32
C ALA A 190 14.47 4.83 -23.22
N ILE A 191 14.19 4.21 -22.06
CA ILE A 191 13.62 4.88 -20.89
C ILE A 191 14.74 5.64 -20.18
N LYS A 192 14.66 6.97 -20.23
CA LYS A 192 15.64 7.86 -19.60
C LYS A 192 15.05 8.54 -18.38
N SER A 193 15.87 8.75 -17.35
CA SER A 193 15.62 9.83 -16.41
C SER A 193 15.82 11.14 -17.16
N ASN A 194 14.83 12.02 -17.13
CA ASN A 194 15.10 13.42 -17.44
C ASN A 194 15.61 14.04 -16.14
N ASP A 195 16.93 14.26 -16.07
CA ASP A 195 17.57 14.85 -14.88
C ASP A 195 17.19 16.34 -14.69
N ASP A 196 16.48 16.94 -15.66
CA ASP A 196 16.15 18.38 -15.73
C ASP A 196 14.71 18.74 -15.28
N ASP A 197 13.87 17.80 -14.86
CA ASP A 197 12.51 18.12 -14.39
C ASP A 197 12.16 17.31 -13.12
N ASP A 198 11.37 17.91 -12.23
CA ASP A 198 10.75 17.32 -11.02
C ASP A 198 9.72 16.20 -11.38
N ASN A 199 10.03 15.37 -12.39
CA ASN A 199 9.16 14.33 -12.89
C ASN A 199 9.43 13.02 -12.14
N TRP A 200 8.76 12.88 -10.99
CA TRP A 200 8.79 11.67 -10.16
C TRP A 200 8.49 10.39 -10.97
N SER A 201 7.58 10.44 -11.95
CA SER A 201 7.24 9.25 -12.74
C SER A 201 8.37 8.85 -13.70
N ALA A 202 9.09 9.81 -14.29
CA ALA A 202 10.25 9.51 -15.15
C ALA A 202 11.38 8.84 -14.36
N LYS A 203 11.66 9.33 -13.14
CA LYS A 203 12.64 8.70 -12.23
C LYS A 203 12.20 7.28 -11.87
N HIS A 204 10.95 7.11 -11.43
CA HIS A 204 10.41 5.79 -11.11
C HIS A 204 10.49 4.82 -12.28
N ASN A 205 10.17 5.27 -13.50
CA ASN A 205 10.23 4.44 -14.70
C ASN A 205 11.66 4.05 -15.07
N ALA A 206 12.63 4.96 -14.92
CA ALA A 206 14.04 4.62 -15.12
C ALA A 206 14.54 3.59 -14.09
N GLU A 207 14.14 3.74 -12.83
CA GLU A 207 14.45 2.78 -11.76
C GLU A 207 13.81 1.41 -12.02
N MET A 208 12.57 1.35 -12.50
CA MET A 208 11.90 0.11 -12.91
C MET A 208 12.56 -0.53 -14.13
N ALA A 209 12.93 0.26 -15.15
CA ALA A 209 13.62 -0.25 -16.33
C ALA A 209 14.96 -0.90 -15.97
N GLN A 210 15.70 -0.33 -15.02
CA GLN A 210 16.91 -0.93 -14.49
C GLN A 210 16.63 -2.30 -13.84
N LYS A 211 15.55 -2.46 -13.07
CA LYS A 211 15.18 -3.75 -12.45
C LYS A 211 14.95 -4.83 -13.50
N TYR A 212 14.19 -4.53 -14.55
CA TYR A 212 13.97 -5.48 -15.65
C TYR A 212 15.25 -5.78 -16.44
N LYS A 213 16.15 -4.80 -16.60
CA LYS A 213 17.49 -5.06 -17.16
C LYS A 213 18.29 -6.02 -16.29
N LEU A 214 18.23 -5.88 -14.97
CA LEU A 214 18.90 -6.82 -14.06
C LEU A 214 18.29 -8.23 -14.16
N GLU A 215 16.97 -8.33 -14.31
CA GLU A 215 16.27 -9.61 -14.49
C GLU A 215 16.74 -10.32 -15.76
N ILE A 216 16.73 -9.65 -16.92
CA ILE A 216 17.17 -10.28 -18.16
C ILE A 216 18.67 -10.60 -18.13
N MET A 217 19.50 -9.75 -17.51
CA MET A 217 20.92 -10.04 -17.27
C MET A 217 21.10 -11.29 -16.42
N SER A 218 20.24 -11.53 -15.42
CA SER A 218 20.35 -12.70 -14.55
C SER A 218 20.18 -14.05 -15.28
N ARG A 219 19.56 -14.05 -16.47
CA ARG A 219 19.40 -15.25 -17.31
C ARG A 219 20.68 -15.67 -18.05
N ARG A 220 21.71 -14.81 -18.11
CA ARG A 220 22.95 -15.05 -18.89
C ARG A 220 24.25 -14.63 -18.21
N GLY A 221 24.19 -13.58 -17.40
CA GLY A 221 25.35 -12.96 -16.78
C GLY A 221 25.81 -13.71 -15.55
N SER A 222 27.10 -13.60 -15.26
CA SER A 222 27.62 -14.04 -13.97
C SER A 222 27.00 -13.21 -12.84
N GLU A 223 26.99 -13.75 -11.63
CA GLU A 223 26.62 -12.97 -10.43
C GLU A 223 27.49 -11.71 -10.30
N GLU A 224 28.74 -11.77 -10.75
CA GLU A 224 29.69 -10.65 -10.77
C GLU A 224 29.25 -9.53 -11.70
N ASP A 225 28.75 -9.85 -12.90
CA ASP A 225 28.22 -8.86 -13.85
C ASP A 225 26.96 -8.18 -13.32
N GLN A 226 26.10 -8.94 -12.63
CA GLN A 226 24.90 -8.41 -11.98
C GLN A 226 25.25 -7.46 -10.83
N ILE A 227 26.20 -7.85 -9.98
CA ILE A 227 26.70 -7.00 -8.88
C ILE A 227 27.30 -5.72 -9.45
N LYS A 228 28.13 -5.83 -10.50
CA LYS A 228 28.71 -4.67 -11.18
C LYS A 228 27.63 -3.73 -11.72
N PHE A 229 26.61 -4.27 -12.39
CA PHE A 229 25.49 -3.48 -12.91
C PHE A 229 24.73 -2.75 -11.79
N MET A 230 24.49 -3.41 -10.65
CA MET A 230 23.87 -2.77 -9.50
C MET A 230 24.74 -1.65 -8.93
N TYR A 231 26.06 -1.82 -8.88
CA TYR A 231 26.99 -0.77 -8.45
C TYR A 231 26.99 0.43 -9.40
N ASP A 232 27.01 0.17 -10.71
CA ASP A 232 26.96 1.20 -11.75
C ASP A 232 25.62 1.99 -11.70
N ASN A 233 24.57 1.41 -11.10
CA ASN A 233 23.24 2.00 -10.95
C ASN A 233 22.79 2.12 -9.48
N VAL A 234 23.74 2.35 -8.56
CA VAL A 234 23.49 2.35 -7.10
C VAL A 234 22.57 3.49 -6.61
N SER A 235 22.27 4.48 -7.47
CA SER A 235 21.24 5.50 -7.21
C SER A 235 19.84 4.89 -7.09
N ASN A 236 19.61 3.71 -7.69
CA ASN A 236 18.38 2.96 -7.52
C ASN A 236 18.31 2.38 -6.09
N PRO A 237 17.29 2.73 -5.29
CA PRO A 237 17.23 2.32 -3.89
C PRO A 237 17.13 0.80 -3.72
N ASP A 238 16.47 0.09 -4.63
CA ASP A 238 16.36 -1.38 -4.54
C ASP A 238 17.71 -2.05 -4.80
N PHE A 239 18.51 -1.51 -5.73
CA PHE A 239 19.85 -2.00 -5.98
C PHE A 239 20.77 -1.71 -4.80
N ARG A 240 20.72 -0.51 -4.23
CA ARG A 240 21.48 -0.18 -3.02
C ARG A 240 21.13 -1.13 -1.87
N LYS A 241 19.84 -1.40 -1.65
CA LYS A 241 19.38 -2.33 -0.63
C LYS A 241 19.88 -3.75 -0.86
N ARG A 242 19.83 -4.24 -2.10
CA ARG A 242 20.33 -5.57 -2.47
C ARG A 242 21.86 -5.67 -2.31
N LEU A 243 22.59 -4.65 -2.75
CA LEU A 243 24.05 -4.57 -2.56
C LEU A 243 24.43 -4.57 -1.09
N ILE A 244 23.77 -3.74 -0.27
CA ILE A 244 23.98 -3.71 1.18
C ILE A 244 23.77 -5.09 1.79
N GLN A 245 22.73 -5.82 1.41
CA GLN A 245 22.50 -7.18 1.90
C GLN A 245 23.64 -8.13 1.48
N ILE A 246 24.07 -8.09 0.20
CA ILE A 246 25.17 -8.92 -0.31
C ILE A 246 26.46 -8.65 0.46
N VAL A 247 26.82 -7.39 0.71
CA VAL A 247 28.06 -7.04 1.43
C VAL A 247 27.94 -7.31 2.93
N TRP A 248 26.74 -7.18 3.51
CA TRP A 248 26.45 -7.57 4.88
C TRP A 248 26.65 -9.08 5.09
N ASP A 249 26.16 -9.92 4.18
CA ASP A 249 26.30 -11.38 4.26
C ASP A 249 27.76 -11.83 4.11
N LYS A 250 28.60 -11.02 3.45
CA LYS A 250 30.06 -11.18 3.37
C LYS A 250 30.81 -10.61 4.58
N ALA A 251 30.08 -10.03 5.55
CA ALA A 251 30.62 -9.33 6.72
C ALA A 251 31.55 -8.14 6.39
N ASP A 252 31.39 -7.53 5.21
CA ASP A 252 32.09 -6.29 4.85
C ASP A 252 31.32 -5.08 5.36
N TYR A 253 31.47 -4.82 6.66
CA TYR A 253 30.73 -3.77 7.36
C TYR A 253 31.16 -2.35 6.95
N ASP A 254 32.39 -2.17 6.48
CA ASP A 254 32.87 -0.87 6.00
C ASP A 254 32.16 -0.49 4.71
N GLU A 255 31.97 -1.45 3.80
CA GLU A 255 31.24 -1.22 2.55
C GLU A 255 29.74 -1.02 2.79
N VAL A 256 29.13 -1.74 3.75
CA VAL A 256 27.73 -1.48 4.17
C VAL A 256 27.59 -0.03 4.63
N LEU A 257 28.52 0.46 5.48
CA LEU A 257 28.50 1.84 5.95
C LEU A 257 28.69 2.85 4.82
N ARG A 258 29.57 2.58 3.86
CA ARG A 258 29.78 3.45 2.70
C ARG A 258 28.49 3.58 1.90
N LEU A 259 27.89 2.45 1.52
CA LEU A 259 26.63 2.41 0.75
C LEU A 259 25.46 3.08 1.49
N ALA A 260 25.33 2.82 2.80
CA ALA A 260 24.25 3.41 3.59
C ALA A 260 24.42 4.94 3.73
N LYS A 261 25.63 5.43 4.04
CA LYS A 261 25.90 6.87 4.18
C LYS A 261 25.74 7.63 2.86
N GLU A 262 26.17 7.06 1.76
CA GLU A 262 25.91 7.62 0.42
C GLU A 262 24.40 7.66 0.13
N GLY A 263 23.66 6.62 0.53
CA GLY A 263 22.20 6.57 0.40
C GLY A 263 21.51 7.68 1.20
N VAL A 264 21.94 7.93 2.44
CA VAL A 264 21.41 9.04 3.26
C VAL A 264 21.54 10.39 2.57
N ASN A 265 22.67 10.62 1.88
CA ASN A 265 22.91 11.87 1.17
C ASN A 265 22.14 11.94 -0.17
N HIS A 266 22.12 10.83 -0.92
CA HIS A 266 21.46 10.75 -2.22
C HIS A 266 19.93 10.84 -2.10
N ASP A 267 19.35 10.20 -1.09
CA ASP A 267 17.90 10.08 -0.91
C ASP A 267 17.37 11.06 0.15
N ALA A 268 18.06 12.17 0.39
CA ALA A 268 17.77 13.10 1.49
C ALA A 268 16.32 13.61 1.52
N ASP A 269 15.66 13.71 0.36
CA ASP A 269 14.27 14.16 0.23
C ASP A 269 13.25 13.04 0.55
N TYR A 270 13.68 11.79 0.63
CA TYR A 270 12.83 10.62 0.88
C TYR A 270 13.07 10.10 2.30
N ALA A 271 12.35 10.67 3.28
CA ALA A 271 12.49 10.33 4.70
C ALA A 271 12.40 8.83 5.01
N GLY A 272 11.61 8.07 4.23
CA GLY A 272 11.52 6.62 4.33
C GLY A 272 12.84 5.91 4.00
N LEU A 273 13.46 6.26 2.87
CA LEU A 273 14.75 5.70 2.44
C LEU A 273 15.88 6.10 3.40
N VAL A 274 15.95 7.36 3.81
CA VAL A 274 16.92 7.83 4.81
C VAL A 274 16.81 7.03 6.11
N THR A 275 15.58 6.75 6.55
CA THR A 275 15.34 5.92 7.74
C THR A 275 15.88 4.51 7.54
N ASP A 276 15.65 3.89 6.38
CA ASP A 276 16.15 2.55 6.07
C ASP A 276 17.69 2.50 6.00
N TRP A 277 18.34 3.53 5.45
CA TRP A 277 19.80 3.63 5.43
C TRP A 277 20.39 3.78 6.83
N HIS A 278 19.79 4.61 7.69
CA HIS A 278 20.20 4.70 9.08
C HIS A 278 19.99 3.38 9.85
N ARG A 279 19.00 2.54 9.48
CA ARG A 279 18.83 1.22 10.11
C ARG A 279 20.00 0.31 9.77
N TRP A 280 20.48 0.35 8.53
CA TRP A 280 21.69 -0.39 8.13
C TRP A 280 22.94 0.11 8.87
N GLU A 281 23.13 1.42 8.98
CA GLU A 281 24.22 1.98 9.78
C GLU A 281 24.14 1.51 11.25
N TYR A 282 22.96 1.55 11.85
CA TYR A 282 22.75 1.10 13.23
C TYR A 282 23.09 -0.38 13.42
N ARG A 283 22.67 -1.25 12.48
CA ARG A 283 22.99 -2.68 12.50
C ARG A 283 24.50 -2.90 12.43
N VAL A 284 25.21 -2.16 11.57
CA VAL A 284 26.68 -2.22 11.52
C VAL A 284 27.30 -1.80 12.85
N TYR A 285 26.95 -0.62 13.38
CA TYR A 285 27.54 -0.14 14.63
C TYR A 285 27.26 -1.07 15.81
N GLN A 286 26.10 -1.72 15.83
CA GLN A 286 25.80 -2.79 16.78
C GLN A 286 26.73 -3.99 16.61
N GLN A 287 26.97 -4.43 15.39
CA GLN A 287 27.76 -5.61 15.07
C GLN A 287 29.26 -5.44 15.36
N ILE A 288 29.82 -4.26 15.04
CA ILE A 288 31.24 -3.95 15.27
C ILE A 288 31.52 -3.42 16.69
N GLY A 289 30.48 -3.23 17.51
CA GLY A 289 30.61 -2.74 18.88
C GLY A 289 30.92 -1.23 18.99
N ASP A 290 30.62 -0.43 17.96
CA ASP A 290 30.76 1.03 17.98
C ASP A 290 29.65 1.66 18.83
N ARG A 291 29.95 1.83 20.12
CA ARG A 291 29.01 2.35 21.11
C ARG A 291 28.58 3.79 20.82
N ASP A 292 29.49 4.64 20.34
CA ASP A 292 29.24 6.07 20.18
C ASP A 292 28.27 6.33 19.03
N ASN A 293 28.50 5.71 17.88
CA ASN A 293 27.60 5.87 16.74
C ASN A 293 26.28 5.12 16.94
N LYS A 294 26.29 3.97 17.62
CA LYS A 294 25.06 3.30 18.06
C LYS A 294 24.22 4.20 18.98
N LEU A 295 24.84 4.89 19.94
CA LEU A 295 24.15 5.83 20.84
C LEU A 295 23.54 7.00 20.07
N LYS A 296 24.28 7.57 19.10
CA LYS A 296 23.78 8.67 18.26
C LYS A 296 22.55 8.24 17.45
N LEU A 297 22.60 7.09 16.78
CA LEU A 297 21.47 6.60 15.99
C LEU A 297 20.30 6.16 16.86
N ALA A 298 20.55 5.55 18.03
CA ALA A 298 19.48 5.25 18.98
C ALA A 298 18.76 6.53 19.43
N ARG A 299 19.49 7.63 19.66
CA ARG A 299 18.87 8.94 19.96
C ARG A 299 18.08 9.46 18.76
N HIS A 300 18.63 9.35 17.54
CA HIS A 300 17.93 9.72 16.32
C HIS A 300 16.59 8.97 16.19
N PHE A 301 16.59 7.64 16.28
CA PHE A 301 15.38 6.84 16.18
C PHE A 301 14.43 7.04 17.36
N PHE A 302 14.95 7.31 18.56
CA PHE A 302 14.10 7.71 19.68
C PHE A 302 13.24 8.91 19.28
N PHE A 303 13.79 9.95 18.64
CA PHE A 303 13.07 11.17 18.25
C PHE A 303 12.31 11.10 16.91
N ASN A 304 12.83 10.38 15.93
CA ASN A 304 12.33 10.39 14.56
C ASN A 304 11.69 9.05 14.14
N GLY A 305 11.89 7.98 14.93
CA GLY A 305 11.30 6.67 14.67
C GLY A 305 9.77 6.72 14.71
N GLY A 306 9.15 6.02 13.76
CA GLY A 306 7.71 5.83 13.69
C GLY A 306 7.21 4.74 14.64
N ARG A 307 5.87 4.56 14.66
CA ARG A 307 5.20 3.41 15.30
C ARG A 307 4.94 2.26 14.31
N TRP A 308 5.43 2.41 13.08
CA TRP A 308 5.24 1.49 11.97
C TRP A 308 6.62 0.99 11.51
N GLY A 309 6.70 -0.27 11.09
CA GLY A 309 7.96 -0.92 10.73
C GLY A 309 8.54 -1.76 11.87
N GLU A 310 9.86 -1.98 11.84
CA GLU A 310 10.58 -2.87 12.75
C GLU A 310 10.54 -2.38 14.21
N LYS A 311 10.02 -3.23 15.12
CA LYS A 311 9.87 -2.92 16.56
C LYS A 311 11.18 -2.56 17.27
N GLU A 312 12.32 -3.04 16.75
CA GLU A 312 13.64 -2.69 17.28
C GLU A 312 13.86 -1.18 17.30
N PHE A 313 13.35 -0.45 16.30
CA PHE A 313 13.55 1.00 16.17
C PHE A 313 12.43 1.84 16.79
N TYR A 314 11.52 1.23 17.56
CA TYR A 314 10.46 1.96 18.24
C TYR A 314 11.02 2.78 19.41
N MET A 315 10.24 3.77 19.82
CA MET A 315 10.61 4.71 20.89
C MET A 315 11.02 4.00 22.19
N ASP A 316 10.30 2.96 22.60
CA ASP A 316 10.55 2.19 23.82
C ASP A 316 11.81 1.33 23.73
N SER A 317 12.00 0.63 22.61
CA SER A 317 13.20 -0.13 22.30
C SER A 317 14.43 0.79 22.28
N MET A 318 14.36 1.91 21.56
CA MET A 318 15.45 2.88 21.45
C MET A 318 15.77 3.54 22.78
N TYR A 319 14.77 3.87 23.60
CA TYR A 319 14.99 4.37 24.95
C TYR A 319 15.73 3.37 25.84
N SER A 320 15.37 2.09 25.75
CA SER A 320 16.05 1.01 26.47
C SER A 320 17.51 0.88 26.04
N VAL A 321 17.78 1.01 24.73
CA VAL A 321 19.15 1.04 24.18
C VAL A 321 19.92 2.23 24.75
N LEU A 322 19.35 3.45 24.71
CA LEU A 322 19.97 4.65 25.28
C LEU A 322 20.36 4.43 26.75
N LYS A 323 19.43 3.91 27.55
CA LYS A 323 19.65 3.65 28.98
C LYS A 323 20.71 2.59 29.26
N SER A 324 20.86 1.61 28.36
CA SER A 324 21.90 0.57 28.47
C SER A 324 23.30 1.04 28.07
N LEU A 325 23.39 2.00 27.14
CA LEU A 325 24.65 2.47 26.59
C LEU A 325 25.28 3.59 27.41
N VAL A 326 24.46 4.46 28.01
CA VAL A 326 24.92 5.59 28.84
C VAL A 326 25.30 5.09 30.25
N PRO A 327 26.48 5.45 30.77
CA PRO A 327 26.88 5.11 32.13
C PRO A 327 25.87 5.57 33.18
N GLN A 328 25.65 4.77 34.22
CA GLN A 328 24.63 5.03 35.25
C GLN A 328 24.83 6.39 35.96
N ASN A 329 26.07 6.83 36.15
CA ASN A 329 26.42 8.12 36.75
C ASN A 329 26.11 9.31 35.82
N GLU A 330 26.04 9.09 34.51
CA GLU A 330 25.76 10.13 33.50
C GLU A 330 24.29 10.15 33.07
N TRP A 331 23.56 9.04 33.30
CA TRP A 331 22.17 8.90 32.88
C TRP A 331 21.25 10.04 33.32
N PRO A 332 21.28 10.55 34.58
CA PRO A 332 20.41 11.68 34.97
C PRO A 332 20.66 12.96 34.15
N SER A 333 21.93 13.24 33.84
CA SER A 333 22.29 14.37 32.98
C SER A 333 21.81 14.14 31.54
N TYR A 334 21.94 12.91 31.04
CA TYR A 334 21.48 12.54 29.71
C TYR A 334 19.96 12.66 29.57
N VAL A 335 19.18 12.17 30.56
CA VAL A 335 17.72 12.33 30.61
C VAL A 335 17.32 13.80 30.58
N THR A 336 18.02 14.66 31.32
CA THR A 336 17.78 16.10 31.29
C THR A 336 17.95 16.67 29.87
N SER A 337 18.96 16.19 29.13
CA SER A 337 19.16 16.57 27.73
C SER A 337 18.04 16.07 26.80
N LEU A 338 17.52 14.86 27.02
CA LEU A 338 16.39 14.32 26.26
C LEU A 338 15.12 15.12 26.51
N ILE A 339 14.85 15.48 27.77
CA ILE A 339 13.72 16.33 28.16
C ILE A 339 13.82 17.69 27.46
N ALA A 340 14.97 18.36 27.51
CA ALA A 340 15.16 19.64 26.84
C ALA A 340 14.91 19.55 25.32
N GLU A 341 15.38 18.48 24.68
CA GLU A 341 15.17 18.27 23.24
C GLU A 341 13.71 17.94 22.89
N THR A 342 13.03 17.10 23.68
CA THR A 342 11.59 16.82 23.48
C THR A 342 10.75 18.10 23.60
N GLN A 343 11.08 18.98 24.56
CA GLN A 343 10.42 20.26 24.73
C GLN A 343 10.68 21.19 23.53
N LYS A 344 11.94 21.30 23.08
CA LYS A 344 12.31 22.10 21.89
C LYS A 344 11.59 21.63 20.62
N LYS A 345 11.49 20.31 20.41
CA LYS A 345 10.82 19.70 19.26
C LYS A 345 9.29 19.59 19.42
N LYS A 346 8.74 19.97 20.57
CA LYS A 346 7.31 19.77 20.94
C LYS A 346 6.86 18.30 20.82
N ALA A 347 7.77 17.37 21.11
CA ALA A 347 7.54 15.93 21.00
C ALA A 347 6.89 15.36 22.27
N PHE A 348 5.67 15.79 22.57
CA PHE A 348 5.01 15.52 23.86
C PHE A 348 4.84 14.04 24.21
N PRO A 349 4.50 13.13 23.27
CA PRO A 349 4.42 11.70 23.61
C PRO A 349 5.74 11.12 24.15
N ARG A 350 6.89 11.62 23.65
CA ARG A 350 8.23 11.22 24.11
C ARG A 350 8.56 11.83 25.47
N LEU A 351 8.15 13.08 25.70
CA LEU A 351 8.32 13.74 26.99
C LEU A 351 7.58 12.98 28.10
N LEU A 352 6.30 12.66 27.87
CA LEU A 352 5.48 11.89 28.82
C LEU A 352 6.00 10.48 29.02
N TYR A 353 6.53 9.86 27.96
CA TYR A 353 7.21 8.57 28.06
C TYR A 353 8.44 8.66 28.98
N ILE A 354 9.31 9.65 28.81
CA ILE A 354 10.49 9.86 29.68
C ILE A 354 10.04 10.04 31.14
N TYR A 355 9.06 10.91 31.40
CA TYR A 355 8.56 11.13 32.75
C TYR A 355 8.02 9.84 33.38
N THR A 356 7.40 8.98 32.56
CA THR A 356 6.90 7.69 33.03
C THR A 356 8.03 6.72 33.37
N GLN A 357 9.03 6.59 32.49
CA GLN A 357 10.16 5.68 32.72
C GLN A 357 11.04 6.09 33.90
N GLU A 358 11.20 7.40 34.10
CA GLU A 358 12.04 7.96 35.17
C GLU A 358 11.24 8.34 36.43
N LYS A 359 9.94 7.99 36.46
CA LYS A 359 9.04 8.23 37.60
C LYS A 359 8.96 9.69 38.05
N MET A 360 9.05 10.61 37.08
CA MET A 360 8.97 12.07 37.27
C MET A 360 7.50 12.51 37.33
N TRP A 361 6.80 12.06 38.36
CA TRP A 361 5.35 12.22 38.48
C TRP A 361 4.90 13.68 38.66
N SER A 362 5.71 14.48 39.35
CA SER A 362 5.44 15.92 39.53
C SER A 362 5.49 16.66 38.20
N GLU A 363 6.51 16.38 37.39
CA GLU A 363 6.72 16.97 36.08
C GLU A 363 5.68 16.48 35.06
N TYR A 364 5.28 15.21 35.14
CA TYR A 364 4.13 14.69 34.38
C TYR A 364 2.87 15.48 34.71
N MET A 365 2.61 15.71 36.00
CA MET A 365 1.44 16.48 36.44
C MET A 365 1.53 17.96 36.00
N ASP A 366 2.72 18.57 36.05
CA ASP A 366 2.95 19.92 35.53
C ASP A 366 2.64 20.06 34.04
N TYR A 367 2.86 18.99 33.26
CA TYR A 367 2.43 18.96 31.86
C TYR A 367 0.90 18.98 31.75
N ILE A 368 0.19 18.09 32.47
CA ILE A 368 -1.29 18.07 32.46
C ILE A 368 -1.86 19.42 32.89
N ARG A 369 -1.28 20.08 33.89
CA ARG A 369 -1.74 21.39 34.39
C ARG A 369 -1.75 22.50 33.33
N LYS A 370 -0.84 22.44 32.35
CA LYS A 370 -0.69 23.49 31.33
C LYS A 370 -1.82 23.47 30.30
N ASP A 371 -2.26 22.29 29.91
CA ASP A 371 -3.37 22.09 28.97
C ASP A 371 -4.12 20.81 29.33
N PRO A 372 -4.98 20.86 30.37
CA PRO A 372 -5.71 19.69 30.80
C PRO A 372 -6.67 19.26 29.69
N SER A 373 -6.67 17.97 29.41
CA SER A 373 -7.68 17.36 28.56
C SER A 373 -8.11 16.01 29.13
N ILE A 374 -9.35 15.64 28.83
CA ILE A 374 -9.89 14.32 29.18
C ILE A 374 -8.98 13.19 28.68
N TYR A 375 -8.43 13.33 27.48
CA TYR A 375 -7.54 12.33 26.88
C TYR A 375 -6.23 12.20 27.67
N GLU A 376 -5.53 13.30 27.93
CA GLU A 376 -4.24 13.27 28.65
C GLU A 376 -4.40 12.75 30.09
N ILE A 377 -5.51 13.10 30.75
CA ILE A 377 -5.82 12.57 32.08
C ILE A 377 -6.16 11.08 32.00
N ASP A 378 -6.90 10.63 31.00
CA ASP A 378 -7.23 9.21 30.82
C ASP A 378 -6.00 8.35 30.52
N GLU A 379 -5.04 8.88 29.76
CA GLU A 379 -3.77 8.20 29.44
C GLU A 379 -2.72 8.29 30.55
N ALA A 380 -2.93 9.15 31.56
CA ALA A 380 -1.97 9.32 32.65
C ALA A 380 -1.70 8.00 33.42
N PRO A 381 -0.43 7.71 33.81
CA PRO A 381 -0.09 6.56 34.63
C PRO A 381 -0.90 6.49 35.93
N ASN A 382 -1.19 5.28 36.38
CA ASN A 382 -1.97 5.05 37.60
C ASN A 382 -1.33 5.69 38.84
N GLU A 383 0.00 5.73 38.90
CA GLU A 383 0.78 6.37 39.95
C GLU A 383 0.49 7.88 40.02
N VAL A 384 0.50 8.57 38.86
CA VAL A 384 0.14 9.99 38.77
C VAL A 384 -1.31 10.19 39.24
N LYS A 385 -2.23 9.33 38.78
CA LYS A 385 -3.64 9.38 39.20
C LYS A 385 -3.87 9.19 40.70
N LYS A 386 -3.05 8.36 41.34
CA LYS A 386 -3.11 8.13 42.78
C LYS A 386 -2.49 9.28 43.57
N LEU A 387 -1.32 9.75 43.15
CA LEU A 387 -0.57 10.81 43.83
C LEU A 387 -1.28 12.17 43.76
N PHE A 388 -1.92 12.49 42.62
CA PHE A 388 -2.57 13.78 42.37
C PHE A 388 -4.10 13.65 42.26
N ARG A 389 -4.70 12.68 42.95
CA ARG A 389 -6.11 12.29 42.79
C ARG A 389 -7.09 13.47 42.85
N GLU A 390 -7.02 14.28 43.91
CA GLU A 390 -7.95 15.39 44.11
C GLU A 390 -7.84 16.45 43.01
N GLU A 391 -6.62 16.69 42.53
CA GLU A 391 -6.36 17.65 41.48
C GLU A 391 -6.85 17.14 40.12
N ILE A 392 -6.60 15.88 39.81
CA ILE A 392 -7.10 15.24 38.59
C ILE A 392 -8.63 15.26 38.56
N ILE A 393 -9.31 14.97 39.68
CA ILE A 393 -10.77 15.04 39.75
C ILE A 393 -11.26 16.45 39.39
N LYS A 394 -10.61 17.50 39.91
CA LYS A 394 -10.98 18.89 39.63
C LYS A 394 -10.76 19.26 38.16
N LEU A 395 -9.59 18.92 37.60
CA LEU A 395 -9.27 19.21 36.20
C LEU A 395 -10.21 18.46 35.25
N TYR A 396 -10.41 17.16 35.47
CA TYR A 396 -11.30 16.33 34.67
C TYR A 396 -12.75 16.85 34.73
N ALA A 397 -13.23 17.23 35.91
CA ALA A 397 -14.57 17.80 36.07
C ALA A 397 -14.71 19.14 35.33
N ALA A 398 -13.66 19.98 35.31
CA ALA A 398 -13.67 21.23 34.54
C ALA A 398 -13.75 20.96 33.02
N ASP A 399 -12.98 20.01 32.51
CA ASP A 399 -13.00 19.66 31.09
C ASP A 399 -14.31 19.01 30.66
N VAL A 400 -14.90 18.16 31.50
CA VAL A 400 -16.23 17.60 31.24
C VAL A 400 -17.28 18.72 31.14
N ARG A 401 -17.22 19.74 31.99
CA ARG A 401 -18.11 20.92 31.87
C ARG A 401 -17.90 21.66 30.55
N ASN A 402 -16.65 21.87 30.16
CA ASN A 402 -16.29 22.51 28.89
C ASN A 402 -16.79 21.70 27.68
N TYR A 403 -16.64 20.37 27.73
CA TYR A 403 -17.15 19.46 26.71
C TYR A 403 -18.67 19.64 26.50
N PHE A 404 -19.46 19.69 27.58
CA PHE A 404 -20.90 19.91 27.50
C PHE A 404 -21.31 21.29 26.96
N GLN A 405 -20.44 22.31 27.03
CA GLN A 405 -20.73 23.60 26.38
C GLN A 405 -20.80 23.46 24.86
N ARG A 406 -19.94 22.60 24.28
CA ARG A 406 -19.81 22.39 22.83
C ARG A 406 -20.70 21.26 22.30
N ALA A 407 -21.13 20.33 23.15
CA ALA A 407 -21.99 19.21 22.77
C ALA A 407 -23.38 19.66 22.28
N SER A 408 -23.78 19.21 21.09
CA SER A 408 -25.02 19.60 20.40
C SER A 408 -25.82 18.44 19.80
N SER A 409 -25.23 17.24 19.73
CA SER A 409 -25.87 16.03 19.17
C SER A 409 -26.08 14.95 20.23
N ARG A 410 -27.00 14.00 19.96
CA ARG A 410 -27.26 12.88 20.87
C ARG A 410 -26.01 12.04 21.13
N ASP A 411 -25.18 11.81 20.11
CA ASP A 411 -23.93 11.07 20.27
C ASP A 411 -22.91 11.84 21.10
N SER A 412 -22.81 13.16 20.94
CA SER A 412 -21.97 13.98 21.83
C SER A 412 -22.46 13.93 23.29
N TYR A 413 -23.77 13.84 23.54
CA TYR A 413 -24.30 13.67 24.89
C TYR A 413 -23.96 12.31 25.50
N ARG A 414 -24.06 11.23 24.72
CA ARG A 414 -23.64 9.89 25.16
C ARG A 414 -22.16 9.86 25.55
N ASN A 415 -21.30 10.50 24.78
CA ASN A 415 -19.88 10.65 25.09
C ASN A 415 -19.66 11.45 26.39
N GLY A 416 -20.38 12.56 26.58
CA GLY A 416 -20.32 13.34 27.82
C GLY A 416 -20.74 12.52 29.05
N VAL A 417 -21.80 11.73 28.93
CA VAL A 417 -22.24 10.79 29.98
C VAL A 417 -21.16 9.74 30.28
N ALA A 418 -20.49 9.21 29.25
CA ALA A 418 -19.38 8.28 29.45
C ALA A 418 -18.23 8.93 30.25
N TYR A 419 -17.92 10.21 30.00
CA TYR A 419 -16.93 10.95 30.80
C TYR A 419 -17.38 11.15 32.25
N ILE A 420 -18.66 11.46 32.50
CA ILE A 420 -19.18 11.52 33.88
C ILE A 420 -18.98 10.17 34.59
N ARG A 421 -19.24 9.03 33.93
CA ARG A 421 -18.98 7.70 34.52
C ARG A 421 -17.50 7.48 34.85
N LYS A 422 -16.59 7.94 33.98
CA LYS A 422 -15.13 7.91 34.25
C LYS A 422 -14.76 8.78 35.45
N LEU A 423 -15.31 9.99 35.56
CA LEU A 423 -15.11 10.88 36.71
C LEU A 423 -15.53 10.21 38.02
N ILE A 424 -16.69 9.52 38.04
CA ILE A 424 -17.15 8.73 39.20
C ILE A 424 -16.13 7.64 39.54
N ARG A 425 -15.59 6.93 38.55
CA ARG A 425 -14.54 5.90 38.75
C ARG A 425 -13.24 6.47 39.31
N TYR A 426 -12.89 7.71 38.99
CA TYR A 426 -11.75 8.41 39.61
C TYR A 426 -12.02 8.84 41.07
N GLY A 427 -13.27 8.75 41.52
CA GLY A 427 -13.71 9.12 42.86
C GLY A 427 -14.40 10.49 42.93
N GLY A 428 -14.60 11.16 41.81
CA GLY A 428 -15.24 12.48 41.72
C GLY A 428 -16.77 12.41 41.71
N SER A 429 -17.36 11.62 42.60
CA SER A 429 -18.83 11.41 42.61
C SER A 429 -19.60 12.70 42.90
N LYS A 430 -19.04 13.54 43.79
CA LYS A 430 -19.62 14.84 44.15
C LYS A 430 -19.58 15.82 42.97
N GLU A 431 -18.45 15.87 42.27
CA GLU A 431 -18.26 16.71 41.09
C GLU A 431 -19.15 16.25 39.94
N ALA A 432 -19.28 14.94 39.73
CA ALA A 432 -20.17 14.34 38.75
C ALA A 432 -21.63 14.73 39.00
N GLU A 433 -22.12 14.60 40.24
CA GLU A 433 -23.48 14.99 40.62
C GLU A 433 -23.72 16.49 40.35
N GLN A 434 -22.75 17.34 40.70
CA GLN A 434 -22.82 18.76 40.45
C GLN A 434 -22.94 19.07 38.94
N ILE A 435 -22.14 18.41 38.10
CA ILE A 435 -22.22 18.56 36.63
C ILE A 435 -23.60 18.13 36.12
N VAL A 436 -24.15 17.02 36.62
CA VAL A 436 -25.49 16.55 36.22
C VAL A 436 -26.57 17.60 36.56
N ILE A 437 -26.52 18.18 37.77
CA ILE A 437 -27.42 19.24 38.20
C ILE A 437 -27.27 20.48 37.30
N GLU A 438 -26.04 20.91 37.03
CA GLU A 438 -25.74 22.03 36.14
C GLU A 438 -26.30 21.80 34.73
N GLN A 439 -26.11 20.62 34.14
CA GLN A 439 -26.60 20.32 32.79
C GLN A 439 -28.14 20.19 32.72
N LYS A 440 -28.79 19.62 33.75
CA LYS A 440 -30.26 19.53 33.81
C LYS A 440 -30.96 20.88 33.98
N SER A 441 -30.28 21.85 34.58
CA SER A 441 -30.80 23.19 34.86
C SER A 441 -30.50 24.24 33.77
N ARG A 442 -29.75 23.87 32.71
CA ARG A 442 -29.40 24.78 31.60
C ARG A 442 -30.60 25.21 30.75
N THR A 443 -30.49 26.45 30.25
CA THR A 443 -31.42 27.07 29.29
C THR A 443 -30.65 27.47 28.01
N PRO A 444 -31.17 27.18 26.80
CA PRO A 444 -32.39 26.42 26.52
C PRO A 444 -32.28 24.95 26.93
N ARG A 445 -33.43 24.34 27.26
CA ARG A 445 -33.48 22.92 27.65
C ARG A 445 -32.97 22.04 26.51
N ARG A 446 -32.23 20.99 26.85
CA ARG A 446 -31.73 19.96 25.93
C ARG A 446 -32.36 18.60 26.28
N PRO A 447 -33.57 18.26 25.81
CA PRO A 447 -34.29 17.04 26.21
C PRO A 447 -33.49 15.76 25.95
N ALA A 448 -32.81 15.67 24.81
CA ALA A 448 -31.95 14.52 24.48
C ALA A 448 -30.79 14.35 25.48
N LEU A 449 -30.18 15.44 25.94
CA LEU A 449 -29.14 15.37 26.98
C LEU A 449 -29.72 14.91 28.33
N ILE A 450 -30.90 15.38 28.70
CA ILE A 450 -31.58 14.96 29.94
C ILE A 450 -31.88 13.45 29.91
N ASP A 451 -32.36 12.94 28.77
CA ASP A 451 -32.56 11.50 28.56
C ASP A 451 -31.26 10.71 28.77
N GLU A 452 -30.16 11.13 28.14
CA GLU A 452 -28.88 10.43 28.29
C GLU A 452 -28.33 10.53 29.73
N LEU A 453 -28.47 11.67 30.40
CA LEU A 453 -28.07 11.84 31.81
C LEU A 453 -28.92 11.01 32.78
N SER A 454 -30.13 10.59 32.39
CA SER A 454 -30.98 9.74 33.24
C SER A 454 -30.50 8.28 33.30
N LYS A 455 -29.61 7.89 32.37
CA LYS A 455 -29.02 6.55 32.25
C LYS A 455 -27.68 6.42 32.97
N LEU A 456 -27.30 7.40 33.79
CA LEU A 456 -25.98 7.46 34.43
C LEU A 456 -25.76 6.36 35.45
#